data_AF-A0A970WKR0-F1
#
_entry.id   AF-A0A970WKR0-F1
#
_cell.length_a   1.000
_cell.length_b   1.000
_cell.length_c   1.000
_cell.angle_alpha   90.00
_cell.angle_beta   90.00
_cell.angle_gamma   90.00
#
_symmetry.space_group_name_H-M   'P 1'
#
loop_
_entity.id
_entity.type
_entity.pdbx_description
1 polymer ?
#
loop_
_entity_poly.entity_id
_entity_poly.type
_entity_poly.pdbx_seq_one_letter_code
_entity_poly.pdbx_strand_id
1 'polypeptide(L)'
;MWPRIILILSLSAATVAVADEPIAVPVAGEPFAGELLAADSGESFTFRTKDGTRELPADALVRWGACAEPDRAPVFLLRDGTLLVAGILEATEKELTLDSDTLGLVRLPREQLAALILRLPAARIDRDRLLDEAARNNEDTARVILLNGDRMRGELVALDDRKATLRNPVGTIDLETNRISSLSFPSAGGDRAPRCRVVGLTDGSRLCVKQLAINEQNATLVLAGGLTCKADLSAVVFLQPVSPRILYLSDMSPTGYRHVPYLNRSWPYQADRNVLGGLMRCAGQLHLKGLGMHTAARISYVPPKGAAQFQAALGVDDGTQGMGSVRFRVFVDGKEAYVSPTVRGLDPPIPISVDVRKVQRLDLVVDFADRADVQDHANWLDARFVLEE
;
A
#
# COMPACT_ATOMS: atom_id res chain seq x y z
N MET A 1 -1.80 45.83 54.42
CA MET A 1 -1.67 44.36 54.48
C MET A 1 -2.40 43.81 53.26
N TRP A 2 -1.68 43.66 52.15
CA TRP A 2 -2.22 43.18 50.85
C TRP A 2 -1.64 41.78 50.58
N PRO A 3 -2.43 40.82 50.07
CA PRO A 3 -1.95 39.47 49.82
C PRO A 3 -1.15 39.41 48.51
N ARG A 4 -0.02 38.71 48.57
CA ARG A 4 0.82 38.37 47.40
C ARG A 4 0.10 37.30 46.56
N ILE A 5 -0.10 37.59 45.29
CA ILE A 5 -0.55 36.63 44.27
C ILE A 5 0.64 35.74 43.90
N ILE A 6 0.52 34.43 44.14
CA ILE A 6 1.47 33.43 43.66
C ILE A 6 1.00 33.01 42.25
N LEU A 7 1.78 33.38 41.24
CA LEU A 7 1.57 32.96 39.86
C LEU A 7 2.10 31.53 39.71
N ILE A 8 1.20 30.55 39.60
CA ILE A 8 1.57 29.17 39.27
C ILE A 8 1.76 29.12 37.75
N LEU A 9 3.02 29.13 37.31
CA LEU A 9 3.41 28.82 35.93
C LEU A 9 3.16 27.33 35.68
N SER A 10 2.08 27.03 34.96
CA SER A 10 1.85 25.71 34.39
C SER A 10 2.86 25.48 33.25
N LEU A 11 3.85 24.62 33.49
CA LEU A 11 4.70 24.08 32.43
C LEU A 11 3.82 23.18 31.54
N SER A 12 3.39 23.71 30.41
CA SER A 12 2.87 22.90 29.30
C SER A 12 4.03 22.08 28.76
N ALA A 13 4.05 20.78 29.08
CA ALA A 13 4.91 19.84 28.38
C ALA A 13 4.46 19.79 26.93
N ALA A 14 5.18 20.49 26.06
CA ALA A 14 5.07 20.28 24.62
C ALA A 14 5.46 18.82 24.36
N THR A 15 4.48 17.98 24.06
CA THR A 15 4.72 16.68 23.43
C THR A 15 5.33 16.95 22.07
N VAL A 16 6.65 16.97 22.02
CA VAL A 16 7.40 16.79 20.77
C VAL A 16 7.00 15.40 20.28
N ALA A 17 6.29 15.35 19.16
CA ALA A 17 6.09 14.11 18.42
C ALA A 17 7.49 13.60 18.06
N VAL A 18 7.95 12.58 18.78
CA VAL A 18 9.07 11.78 18.32
C VAL A 18 8.57 11.15 17.03
N ALA A 19 9.16 11.52 15.90
CA ALA A 19 8.94 10.77 14.67
C ALA A 19 9.34 9.33 14.98
N ASP A 20 8.39 8.40 14.99
CA ASP A 20 8.68 7.00 15.26
C ASP A 20 9.76 6.54 14.29
N GLU A 21 10.88 6.04 14.83
CA GLU A 21 11.98 5.50 14.03
C GLU A 21 11.42 4.42 13.06
N PRO A 22 11.87 4.39 11.80
CA PRO A 22 11.36 3.43 10.84
C PRO A 22 11.65 1.99 11.30
N ILE A 23 10.64 1.13 11.22
CA ILE A 23 10.71 -0.25 11.71
C ILE A 23 11.07 -1.18 10.55
N ALA A 24 12.08 -2.03 10.75
CA ALA A 24 12.36 -3.19 9.93
C ALA A 24 11.63 -4.42 10.47
N VAL A 25 10.90 -5.11 9.61
CA VAL A 25 10.21 -6.37 9.92
C VAL A 25 10.97 -7.51 9.23
N PRO A 26 11.77 -8.31 9.97
CA PRO A 26 12.46 -9.45 9.39
C PRO A 26 11.51 -10.63 9.16
N VAL A 27 11.94 -11.59 8.33
CA VAL A 27 11.24 -12.87 8.12
C VAL A 27 11.26 -13.72 9.39
N ALA A 28 12.36 -13.66 10.14
CA ALA A 28 12.53 -14.35 11.41
C ALA A 28 13.06 -13.37 12.49
N GLY A 29 12.54 -13.50 13.70
CA GLY A 29 12.84 -12.63 14.83
C GLY A 29 11.87 -11.45 14.97
N GLU A 30 12.07 -10.67 16.02
CA GLU A 30 11.21 -9.51 16.34
C GLU A 30 11.52 -8.32 15.41
N PRO A 31 10.50 -7.51 15.06
CA PRO A 31 10.70 -6.22 14.43
C PRO A 31 11.62 -5.31 15.25
N PHE A 32 12.41 -4.47 14.58
CA PHE A 32 13.34 -3.56 15.25
C PHE A 32 13.34 -2.19 14.57
N ALA A 33 13.58 -1.15 15.35
CA ALA A 33 13.79 0.20 14.84
C ALA A 33 15.19 0.31 14.20
N GLY A 34 15.26 0.89 13.00
CA GLY A 34 16.52 1.17 12.36
C GLY A 34 16.40 1.94 11.04
N GLU A 35 17.31 2.88 10.84
CA GLU A 35 17.43 3.63 9.59
C GLU A 35 18.12 2.79 8.52
N LEU A 36 17.64 2.82 7.29
CA LEU A 36 18.30 2.17 6.17
C LEU A 36 19.59 2.92 5.82
N LEU A 37 20.71 2.19 5.69
CA LEU A 37 22.01 2.75 5.27
C LEU A 37 22.43 2.30 3.88
N ALA A 38 22.20 1.02 3.59
CA ALA A 38 22.54 0.41 2.32
C ALA A 38 21.56 -0.72 2.00
N ALA A 39 21.36 -0.95 0.72
CA ALA A 39 20.55 -2.05 0.24
C ALA A 39 21.04 -2.47 -1.14
N ASP A 40 21.29 -3.76 -1.32
CA ASP A 40 21.39 -4.37 -2.63
C ASP A 40 20.28 -5.41 -2.77
N SER A 41 19.45 -5.25 -3.79
CA SER A 41 18.35 -6.17 -4.09
C SER A 41 18.75 -7.65 -4.25
N GLY A 42 20.03 -7.95 -4.46
CA GLY A 42 20.58 -9.30 -4.58
C GLY A 42 21.38 -9.81 -3.38
N GLU A 43 21.77 -8.96 -2.43
CA GLU A 43 22.71 -9.35 -1.37
C GLU A 43 22.12 -9.14 0.03
N SER A 44 22.04 -7.88 0.49
CA SER A 44 21.65 -7.57 1.86
C SER A 44 21.04 -6.17 2.02
N PHE A 45 20.43 -5.97 3.19
CA PHE A 45 19.95 -4.71 3.71
C PHE A 45 20.70 -4.38 5.00
N THR A 46 21.26 -3.18 5.07
CA THR A 46 22.05 -2.72 6.21
C THR A 46 21.34 -1.56 6.91
N PHE A 47 21.15 -1.70 8.21
CA PHE A 47 20.41 -0.77 9.05
C PHE A 47 21.28 -0.21 10.17
N ARG A 48 21.11 1.07 10.48
CA ARG A 48 21.60 1.70 11.71
C ARG A 48 20.56 1.52 12.80
N THR A 49 20.94 0.87 13.89
CA THR A 49 20.12 0.67 15.09
C THR A 49 20.77 1.34 16.29
N LYS A 50 20.06 1.41 17.42
CA LYS A 50 20.61 1.93 18.69
C LYS A 50 21.83 1.16 19.18
N ASP A 51 21.90 -0.13 18.85
CA ASP A 51 22.96 -1.05 19.27
C ASP A 51 24.09 -1.17 18.23
N GLY A 52 24.07 -0.34 17.18
CA GLY A 52 25.04 -0.34 16.09
C GLY A 52 24.42 -0.77 14.76
N THR A 53 25.26 -1.29 13.85
CA THR A 53 24.82 -1.70 12.51
C THR A 53 24.30 -3.12 12.52
N ARG A 54 23.14 -3.35 11.90
CA ARG A 54 22.55 -4.66 11.70
C ARG A 54 22.36 -4.93 10.21
N GLU A 55 22.79 -6.10 9.76
CA GLU A 55 22.65 -6.55 8.37
C GLU A 55 21.64 -7.70 8.29
N LEU A 56 20.80 -7.68 7.25
CA LEU A 56 19.85 -8.73 6.92
C LEU A 56 20.08 -9.19 5.47
N PRO A 57 20.10 -10.50 5.18
CA PRO A 57 20.08 -11.00 3.81
C PRO A 57 18.89 -10.48 3.00
N ALA A 58 19.03 -10.39 1.67
CA ALA A 58 18.01 -9.85 0.78
C ALA A 58 16.65 -10.60 0.84
N ASP A 59 16.66 -11.88 1.25
CA ASP A 59 15.47 -12.70 1.42
C ASP A 59 14.91 -12.72 2.85
N ALA A 60 15.58 -12.05 3.79
CA ALA A 60 15.26 -12.07 5.22
C ALA A 60 14.48 -10.83 5.71
N LEU A 61 14.09 -9.93 4.80
CA LEU A 61 13.29 -8.75 5.10
C LEU A 61 11.87 -8.91 4.54
N VAL A 62 10.85 -8.62 5.36
CA VAL A 62 9.44 -8.56 4.93
C VAL A 62 9.12 -7.17 4.43
N ARG A 63 9.46 -6.15 5.23
CA ARG A 63 9.31 -4.73 4.90
C ARG A 63 10.16 -3.86 5.82
N TRP A 64 10.40 -2.62 5.41
CA TRP A 64 10.99 -1.57 6.22
C TRP A 64 10.21 -0.26 6.05
N GLY A 65 10.06 0.49 7.14
CA GLY A 65 9.44 1.81 7.15
C GLY A 65 7.92 1.79 6.94
N ALA A 66 7.37 2.92 6.53
CA ALA A 66 5.93 3.13 6.36
C ALA A 66 5.65 3.76 4.99
N CYS A 67 4.69 3.18 4.27
CA CYS A 67 4.37 3.62 2.92
C CYS A 67 3.59 4.95 2.97
N ALA A 68 4.18 6.02 2.44
CA ALA A 68 3.51 7.30 2.31
C ALA A 68 2.40 7.25 1.25
N GLU A 69 1.36 8.05 1.46
CA GLU A 69 0.28 8.20 0.50
C GLU A 69 0.43 9.50 -0.30
N PRO A 70 0.06 9.52 -1.60
CA PRO A 70 0.11 10.74 -2.39
C PRO A 70 -0.90 11.74 -1.85
N ASP A 71 -0.42 12.89 -1.38
CA ASP A 71 -1.23 13.99 -0.87
C ASP A 71 -1.43 15.12 -1.91
N ARG A 72 -0.67 15.07 -2.99
CA ARG A 72 -0.71 16.01 -4.12
C ARG A 72 -0.91 15.29 -5.45
N ALA A 73 -1.36 16.05 -6.44
CA ALA A 73 -1.48 15.66 -7.83
C ALA A 73 -0.63 16.63 -8.69
N PRO A 74 -0.21 16.25 -9.91
CA PRO A 74 -0.58 15.04 -10.64
C PRO A 74 0.00 13.71 -10.11
N VAL A 75 -0.73 12.62 -10.35
CA VAL A 75 -0.28 11.24 -10.08
C VAL A 75 -0.34 10.42 -11.35
N PHE A 76 0.78 9.80 -11.71
CA PHE A 76 0.94 8.95 -12.90
C PHE A 76 0.93 7.49 -12.48
N LEU A 77 0.08 6.69 -13.11
CA LEU A 77 0.07 5.24 -12.97
C LEU A 77 0.74 4.64 -14.19
N LEU A 78 1.82 3.90 -13.98
CA LEU A 78 2.52 3.19 -15.04
C LEU A 78 2.02 1.76 -15.17
N ARG A 79 2.18 1.17 -16.36
CA ARG A 79 1.78 -0.21 -16.66
C ARG A 79 2.52 -1.26 -15.85
N ASP A 80 3.71 -0.91 -15.35
CA ASP A 80 4.48 -1.81 -14.50
C ASP A 80 3.99 -1.86 -13.04
N GLY A 81 2.97 -1.06 -12.69
CA GLY A 81 2.40 -0.97 -11.34
C GLY A 81 2.93 0.20 -10.52
N THR A 82 3.87 0.99 -11.06
CA THR A 82 4.37 2.20 -10.41
C THR A 82 3.30 3.28 -10.30
N LEU A 83 3.20 3.90 -9.13
CA LEU A 83 2.52 5.17 -8.90
C LEU A 83 3.58 6.25 -8.69
N LEU A 84 3.62 7.25 -9.56
CA LEU A 84 4.60 8.34 -9.52
C LEU A 84 3.88 9.68 -9.28
N VAL A 85 4.32 10.40 -8.26
CA VAL A 85 3.88 11.77 -7.99
C VAL A 85 4.87 12.74 -8.64
N ALA A 86 4.40 13.52 -9.62
CA ALA A 86 5.25 14.42 -10.37
C ALA A 86 4.42 15.54 -11.04
N GLY A 87 5.08 16.65 -11.35
CA GLY A 87 4.57 17.66 -12.28
C GLY A 87 4.70 17.18 -13.72
N ILE A 88 3.76 17.59 -14.58
CA ILE A 88 3.90 17.42 -16.03
C ILE A 88 4.64 18.62 -16.62
N LEU A 89 5.74 18.37 -17.32
CA LEU A 89 6.41 19.40 -18.12
C LEU A 89 5.93 19.33 -19.57
N GLU A 90 5.95 18.14 -20.15
CA GLU A 90 5.53 17.92 -21.53
C GLU A 90 5.07 16.48 -21.74
N ALA A 91 3.95 16.28 -22.45
CA ALA A 91 3.50 14.99 -22.92
C ALA A 91 3.17 15.01 -24.42
N THR A 92 3.98 14.30 -25.19
CA THR A 92 3.80 14.10 -26.63
C THR A 92 3.09 12.77 -26.90
N GLU A 93 2.93 12.42 -28.18
CA GLU A 93 2.43 11.10 -28.58
C GLU A 93 3.40 9.96 -28.23
N LYS A 94 4.70 10.25 -28.06
CA LYS A 94 5.73 9.22 -27.86
C LYS A 94 6.39 9.25 -26.48
N GLU A 95 6.54 10.43 -25.90
CA GLU A 95 7.35 10.63 -24.69
C GLU A 95 6.62 11.51 -23.68
N LEU A 96 6.86 11.23 -22.41
CA LEU A 96 6.44 12.02 -21.26
C LEU A 96 7.68 12.54 -20.54
N THR A 97 7.71 13.83 -20.27
CA THR A 97 8.72 14.49 -19.45
C THR A 97 8.05 15.04 -18.19
N LEU A 98 8.50 14.53 -17.05
CA LEU A 98 7.93 14.79 -15.73
C LEU A 98 8.99 15.39 -14.80
N ASP A 99 8.55 16.20 -13.85
CA ASP A 99 9.40 16.77 -12.81
C ASP A 99 8.96 16.26 -11.43
N SER A 100 9.80 15.46 -10.78
CA SER A 100 9.53 14.88 -9.48
C SER A 100 10.45 15.48 -8.42
N ASP A 101 9.90 15.93 -7.30
CA ASP A 101 10.69 16.47 -6.19
C ASP A 101 11.66 15.43 -5.60
N THR A 102 11.35 14.13 -5.73
CA THR A 102 12.14 13.04 -5.15
C THR A 102 13.06 12.35 -6.16
N LEU A 103 12.69 12.35 -7.45
CA LEU A 103 13.46 11.69 -8.52
C LEU A 103 14.12 12.66 -9.51
N GLY A 104 13.84 13.95 -9.40
CA GLY A 104 14.21 14.97 -10.39
C GLY A 104 13.48 14.80 -11.72
N LEU A 105 14.19 15.07 -12.82
CA LEU A 105 13.64 14.97 -14.18
C LEU A 105 13.48 13.50 -14.61
N VAL A 106 12.25 13.09 -14.90
CA VAL A 106 11.90 11.73 -15.32
C VAL A 106 11.39 11.75 -16.76
N ARG A 107 12.01 10.97 -17.64
CA ARG A 107 11.57 10.79 -19.04
C ARG A 107 11.19 9.34 -19.30
N LEU A 108 10.00 9.12 -19.82
CA LEU A 108 9.50 7.78 -20.13
C LEU A 108 8.69 7.73 -21.42
N PRO A 109 8.66 6.57 -22.10
CA PRO A 109 7.76 6.36 -23.23
C PRO A 109 6.29 6.49 -22.82
N ARG A 110 5.50 7.17 -23.64
CA ARG A 110 4.05 7.38 -23.42
C ARG A 110 3.29 6.06 -23.27
N GLU A 111 3.73 5.02 -23.95
CA GLU A 111 3.16 3.67 -23.88
C GLU A 111 3.21 3.06 -22.49
N GLN A 112 4.13 3.49 -21.61
CA GLN A 112 4.20 3.00 -20.24
C GLN A 112 3.14 3.63 -19.33
N LEU A 113 2.46 4.70 -19.75
CA LEU A 113 1.41 5.35 -18.98
C LEU A 113 0.10 4.57 -19.06
N ALA A 114 -0.39 4.11 -17.91
CA ALA A 114 -1.69 3.48 -17.77
C ALA A 114 -2.78 4.52 -17.46
N ALA A 115 -2.49 5.47 -16.57
CA ALA A 115 -3.42 6.54 -16.24
C ALA A 115 -2.72 7.77 -15.65
N LEU A 116 -3.42 8.90 -15.70
CA LEU A 116 -3.03 10.17 -15.10
C LEU A 116 -4.18 10.70 -14.25
N ILE A 117 -3.92 10.96 -12.97
CA ILE A 117 -4.85 11.59 -12.05
C ILE A 117 -4.40 13.04 -11.85
N LEU A 118 -5.20 13.99 -12.31
CA LEU A 118 -4.92 15.43 -12.19
C LEU A 118 -5.51 16.03 -10.91
N ARG A 119 -6.47 15.35 -10.29
CA ARG A 119 -7.12 15.76 -9.04
C ARG A 119 -7.42 14.55 -8.17
N LEU A 120 -6.92 14.55 -6.94
CA LEU A 120 -7.20 13.52 -5.97
C LEU A 120 -8.45 13.89 -5.16
N PRO A 121 -9.41 12.96 -5.00
CA PRO A 121 -10.48 13.11 -4.03
C PRO A 121 -9.96 13.32 -2.60
N ALA A 122 -10.69 14.10 -1.81
CA ALA A 122 -10.37 14.36 -0.42
C ALA A 122 -10.55 13.10 0.46
N ALA A 123 -11.62 12.33 0.21
CA ALA A 123 -11.85 11.07 0.90
C ALA A 123 -10.91 9.98 0.38
N ARG A 124 -10.19 9.31 1.30
CA ARG A 124 -9.23 8.24 0.97
C ARG A 124 -9.87 7.10 0.16
N ILE A 125 -11.08 6.68 0.53
CA ILE A 125 -11.79 5.59 -0.18
C ILE A 125 -12.11 5.93 -1.64
N ASP A 126 -12.49 7.19 -1.91
CA ASP A 126 -12.78 7.63 -3.27
C ASP A 126 -11.49 7.83 -4.08
N ARG A 127 -10.41 8.23 -3.43
CA ARG A 127 -9.07 8.28 -4.02
C ARG A 127 -8.60 6.88 -4.44
N ASP A 128 -8.71 5.90 -3.55
CA ASP A 128 -8.34 4.52 -3.84
C ASP A 128 -9.17 3.94 -4.98
N ARG A 129 -10.49 4.17 -4.96
CA ARG A 129 -11.40 3.75 -6.03
C ARG A 129 -11.03 4.40 -7.37
N LEU A 130 -10.76 5.70 -7.38
CA LEU A 130 -10.36 6.42 -8.60
C LEU A 130 -9.06 5.84 -9.17
N LEU A 131 -8.05 5.58 -8.33
CA LEU A 131 -6.78 5.00 -8.76
C LEU A 131 -6.97 3.59 -9.35
N ASP A 132 -7.76 2.73 -8.68
CA ASP A 132 -8.05 1.37 -9.15
C ASP A 132 -8.87 1.36 -10.44
N GLU A 133 -9.89 2.21 -10.56
CA GLU A 133 -10.70 2.36 -11.77
C GLU A 133 -9.90 2.93 -12.94
N ALA A 134 -9.00 3.88 -12.67
CA ALA A 134 -8.17 4.50 -13.69
C ALA A 134 -7.11 3.54 -14.23
N ALA A 135 -6.52 2.70 -13.36
CA ALA A 135 -5.58 1.66 -13.77
C ALA A 135 -6.22 0.58 -14.65
N ARG A 136 -7.54 0.37 -14.53
CA ARG A 136 -8.29 -0.68 -15.23
C ARG A 136 -9.21 -0.08 -16.31
N ASN A 137 -8.61 0.46 -17.36
CA ASN A 137 -9.38 0.83 -18.54
C ASN A 137 -9.45 -0.33 -19.54
N ASN A 138 -10.55 -1.08 -19.49
CA ASN A 138 -10.84 -2.19 -20.40
C ASN A 138 -11.53 -1.74 -21.70
N GLU A 139 -11.54 -0.43 -21.98
CA GLU A 139 -12.09 0.13 -23.23
C GLU A 139 -11.00 0.25 -24.29
N ASP A 140 -11.39 0.26 -25.57
CA ASP A 140 -10.47 0.39 -26.71
C ASP A 140 -9.92 1.83 -26.90
N THR A 141 -10.46 2.81 -26.17
CA THR A 141 -10.08 4.22 -26.26
C THR A 141 -9.75 4.80 -24.90
N ALA A 142 -9.00 5.91 -24.87
CA ALA A 142 -8.72 6.56 -23.60
C ALA A 142 -10.00 7.17 -23.03
N ARG A 143 -10.19 6.99 -21.73
CA ARG A 143 -11.31 7.53 -20.95
C ARG A 143 -10.85 8.79 -20.26
N VAL A 144 -11.61 9.87 -20.41
CA VAL A 144 -11.38 11.14 -19.71
C VAL A 144 -12.56 11.42 -18.81
N ILE A 145 -12.30 11.65 -17.53
CA ILE A 145 -13.32 12.01 -16.54
C ILE A 145 -13.11 13.48 -16.19
N LEU A 146 -14.16 14.28 -16.37
CA LEU A 146 -14.17 15.69 -16.01
C LEU A 146 -14.57 15.88 -14.53
N LEU A 147 -14.26 17.04 -13.97
CA LEU A 147 -14.57 17.36 -12.57
C LEU A 147 -16.07 17.42 -12.26
N ASN A 148 -16.91 17.67 -13.27
CA ASN A 148 -18.36 17.62 -13.14
C ASN A 148 -18.93 16.18 -13.21
N GLY A 149 -18.07 15.17 -13.40
CA GLY A 149 -18.43 13.77 -13.53
C GLY A 149 -18.70 13.30 -14.97
N ASP A 150 -18.66 14.20 -15.94
CA ASP A 150 -18.85 13.83 -17.35
C ASP A 150 -17.71 12.94 -17.84
N ARG A 151 -18.06 12.00 -18.72
CA ARG A 151 -17.14 11.03 -19.29
C ARG A 151 -17.00 11.27 -20.78
N MET A 152 -15.76 11.39 -21.23
CA MET A 152 -15.40 11.54 -22.63
C MET A 152 -14.49 10.39 -23.07
N ARG A 153 -14.49 10.13 -24.38
CA ARG A 153 -13.63 9.14 -25.02
C ARG A 153 -12.85 9.82 -26.13
N GLY A 154 -11.57 9.45 -26.27
CA GLY A 154 -10.70 9.99 -27.30
C GLY A 154 -9.27 9.45 -27.22
N GLU A 155 -8.45 9.84 -28.17
CA GLU A 155 -7.00 9.64 -28.15
C GLU A 155 -6.33 10.91 -27.61
N LEU A 156 -5.42 10.79 -26.63
CA LEU A 156 -4.67 11.94 -26.14
C LEU A 156 -3.52 12.26 -27.09
N VAL A 157 -3.60 13.41 -27.76
CA VAL A 157 -2.58 13.90 -28.71
C VAL A 157 -1.47 14.64 -27.97
N ALA A 158 -1.83 15.59 -27.12
CA ALA A 158 -0.89 16.42 -26.38
C ALA A 158 -1.47 16.78 -25.01
N LEU A 159 -0.58 16.96 -24.04
CA LEU A 159 -0.93 17.41 -22.70
C LEU A 159 0.22 18.23 -22.10
N ASP A 160 -0.11 19.39 -21.55
CA ASP A 160 0.79 20.21 -20.74
C ASP A 160 0.13 20.56 -19.39
N ASP A 161 0.65 21.55 -18.66
CA ASP A 161 0.11 22.00 -17.38
C ASP A 161 -1.24 22.71 -17.49
N ARG A 162 -1.60 23.23 -18.66
CA ARG A 162 -2.78 24.09 -18.91
C ARG A 162 -3.85 23.42 -19.74
N LYS A 163 -3.45 22.59 -20.70
CA LYS A 163 -4.31 22.12 -21.78
C LYS A 163 -4.08 20.66 -22.12
N ALA A 164 -5.18 19.94 -22.37
CA ALA A 164 -5.20 18.61 -22.93
C ALA A 164 -5.90 18.63 -24.29
N THR A 165 -5.27 18.06 -25.30
CA THR A 165 -5.82 17.95 -26.65
C THR A 165 -6.19 16.50 -26.94
N LEU A 166 -7.49 16.26 -27.17
CA LEU A 166 -8.07 14.96 -27.45
C LEU A 166 -8.54 14.87 -28.89
N ARG A 167 -8.27 13.74 -29.55
CA ARG A 167 -8.81 13.41 -30.87
C ARG A 167 -9.94 12.41 -30.74
N ASN A 168 -11.11 12.80 -31.23
CA ASN A 168 -12.32 11.98 -31.26
C ASN A 168 -12.74 11.75 -32.73
N PRO A 169 -13.66 10.81 -33.03
CA PRO A 169 -14.14 10.59 -34.40
C PRO A 169 -14.73 11.84 -35.09
N VAL A 170 -15.16 12.83 -34.30
CA VAL A 170 -15.76 14.09 -34.78
C VAL A 170 -14.71 15.19 -35.01
N GLY A 171 -13.50 15.04 -34.47
CA GLY A 171 -12.42 16.02 -34.59
C GLY A 171 -11.59 16.15 -33.31
N THR A 172 -10.77 17.20 -33.26
CA THR A 172 -9.90 17.50 -32.12
C THR A 172 -10.60 18.47 -31.17
N ILE A 173 -10.56 18.18 -29.87
CA ILE A 173 -11.12 19.00 -28.80
C ILE A 173 -10.01 19.38 -27.84
N ASP A 174 -10.02 20.64 -27.44
CA ASP A 174 -9.10 21.21 -26.47
C ASP A 174 -9.82 21.42 -25.13
N LEU A 175 -9.24 20.88 -24.07
CA LEU A 175 -9.78 20.95 -22.71
C LEU A 175 -8.75 21.62 -21.79
N GLU A 176 -9.23 22.45 -20.87
CA GLU A 176 -8.39 22.97 -19.78
C GLU A 176 -8.10 21.84 -18.78
N THR A 177 -6.84 21.64 -18.41
CA THR A 177 -6.40 20.59 -17.47
C THR A 177 -7.07 20.69 -16.11
N ASN A 178 -7.41 21.91 -15.69
CA ASN A 178 -8.10 22.17 -14.43
C ASN A 178 -9.55 21.66 -14.39
N ARG A 179 -10.15 21.28 -15.53
CA ARG A 179 -11.48 20.68 -15.62
C ARG A 179 -11.44 19.17 -15.67
N ILE A 180 -10.26 18.58 -15.79
CA ILE A 180 -10.09 17.14 -15.92
C ILE A 180 -9.74 16.55 -14.56
N SER A 181 -10.47 15.52 -14.16
CA SER A 181 -10.19 14.74 -12.96
C SER A 181 -9.10 13.69 -13.24
N SER A 182 -9.30 12.88 -14.29
CA SER A 182 -8.40 11.79 -14.65
C SER A 182 -8.47 11.43 -16.12
N LEU A 183 -7.37 10.87 -16.62
CA LEU A 183 -7.25 10.25 -17.94
C LEU A 183 -6.79 8.80 -17.75
N SER A 184 -7.39 7.86 -18.46
CA SER A 184 -7.06 6.44 -18.37
C SER A 184 -6.89 5.86 -19.76
N PHE A 185 -5.78 5.17 -20.01
CA PHE A 185 -5.43 4.63 -21.33
C PHE A 185 -5.81 3.14 -21.42
N PRO A 186 -6.20 2.65 -22.61
CA PRO A 186 -6.54 1.25 -22.82
C PRO A 186 -5.48 0.32 -22.24
N SER A 187 -5.94 -0.66 -21.47
CA SER A 187 -5.13 -1.77 -21.01
C SER A 187 -5.43 -2.99 -21.86
N ALA A 188 -4.40 -3.60 -22.45
CA ALA A 188 -4.54 -4.94 -23.00
C ALA A 188 -4.88 -5.85 -21.82
N GLY A 189 -6.14 -6.27 -21.71
CA GLY A 189 -6.71 -6.82 -20.48
C GLY A 189 -5.87 -7.95 -19.88
N GLY A 190 -5.77 -7.98 -18.55
CA GLY A 190 -5.31 -9.15 -17.80
C GLY A 190 -4.03 -9.00 -16.98
N ASP A 191 -3.30 -7.90 -17.07
CA ASP A 191 -2.08 -7.74 -16.25
C ASP A 191 -2.43 -7.44 -14.78
N ARG A 192 -2.50 -8.50 -13.98
CA ARG A 192 -2.30 -8.40 -12.53
C ARG A 192 -0.93 -7.75 -12.32
N ALA A 193 -0.88 -6.67 -11.53
CA ALA A 193 0.38 -5.99 -11.24
C ALA A 193 1.47 -7.01 -10.88
N PRO A 194 2.63 -6.97 -11.55
CA PRO A 194 3.66 -7.99 -11.39
C PRO A 194 4.10 -8.08 -9.93
N ARG A 195 4.51 -9.26 -9.48
CA ARG A 195 5.22 -9.40 -8.20
C ARG A 195 6.52 -8.61 -8.31
N CYS A 196 6.56 -7.44 -7.71
CA CYS A 196 7.73 -6.59 -7.72
C CYS A 196 8.08 -6.10 -6.32
N ARG A 197 9.34 -5.67 -6.20
CA ARG A 197 9.82 -5.00 -5.01
C ARG A 197 9.20 -3.60 -5.02
N VAL A 198 8.62 -3.17 -3.91
CA VAL A 198 8.02 -1.84 -3.81
C VAL A 198 8.95 -0.93 -3.03
N VAL A 199 9.26 0.22 -3.62
CA VAL A 199 9.98 1.32 -2.96
C VAL A 199 9.03 2.50 -2.83
N GLY A 200 8.76 2.95 -1.61
CA GLY A 200 7.93 4.12 -1.36
C GLY A 200 8.78 5.35 -1.05
N LEU A 201 8.40 6.48 -1.63
CA LEU A 201 9.07 7.76 -1.44
C LEU A 201 8.27 8.71 -0.55
N THR A 202 8.92 9.74 -0.01
CA THR A 202 8.33 10.75 0.89
C THR A 202 7.14 11.50 0.29
N ASP A 203 7.10 11.66 -1.04
CA ASP A 203 6.00 12.34 -1.76
C ASP A 203 4.77 11.45 -2.02
N GLY A 204 4.80 10.20 -1.56
CA GLY A 204 3.73 9.22 -1.77
C GLY A 204 3.86 8.40 -3.05
N SER A 205 4.93 8.60 -3.84
CA SER A 205 5.26 7.72 -4.95
C SER A 205 5.55 6.30 -4.47
N ARG A 206 5.09 5.31 -5.22
CA ARG A 206 5.32 3.88 -5.00
C ARG A 206 5.86 3.26 -6.28
N LEU A 207 7.14 2.95 -6.27
CA LEU A 207 7.87 2.47 -7.42
C LEU A 207 7.95 0.94 -7.40
N CYS A 208 7.57 0.32 -8.51
CA CYS A 208 7.72 -1.11 -8.73
C CYS A 208 9.11 -1.37 -9.31
N VAL A 209 10.06 -1.81 -8.49
CA VAL A 209 11.48 -1.91 -8.87
C VAL A 209 11.90 -3.36 -9.13
N LYS A 210 12.69 -3.54 -10.18
CA LYS A 210 13.36 -4.80 -10.51
C LYS A 210 14.68 -4.93 -9.76
N GLN A 211 15.47 -3.85 -9.73
CA GLN A 211 16.75 -3.77 -9.05
C GLN A 211 16.86 -2.50 -8.22
N LEU A 212 17.56 -2.61 -7.09
CA LEU A 212 17.80 -1.55 -6.12
C LEU A 212 19.27 -1.60 -5.71
N ALA A 213 19.94 -0.45 -5.75
CA ALA A 213 21.26 -0.23 -5.17
C ALA A 213 21.24 1.07 -4.36
N ILE A 214 21.35 0.95 -3.04
CA ILE A 214 21.37 2.06 -2.09
C ILE A 214 22.73 2.11 -1.41
N ASN A 215 23.31 3.31 -1.36
CA ASN A 215 24.43 3.67 -0.49
C ASN A 215 23.97 4.74 0.53
N GLU A 216 24.88 5.19 1.39
CA GLU A 216 24.57 6.12 2.49
C GLU A 216 23.94 7.46 2.07
N GLN A 217 23.96 7.80 0.78
CA GLN A 217 23.48 9.09 0.28
C GLN A 217 22.40 8.94 -0.80
N ASN A 218 22.53 7.95 -1.69
CA ASN A 218 21.73 7.85 -2.90
C ASN A 218 21.13 6.46 -3.08
N ALA A 219 19.95 6.42 -3.68
CA ALA A 219 19.27 5.23 -4.16
C ALA A 219 19.23 5.23 -5.70
N THR A 220 19.75 4.17 -6.32
CA THR A 220 19.58 3.91 -7.75
C THR A 220 18.53 2.81 -7.94
N LEU A 221 17.47 3.13 -8.67
CA LEU A 221 16.26 2.33 -8.80
C LEU A 221 16.03 1.97 -10.27
N VAL A 222 15.99 0.69 -10.59
CA VAL A 222 15.59 0.23 -11.93
C VAL A 222 14.15 -0.24 -11.85
N LEU A 223 13.23 0.52 -12.45
CA LEU A 223 11.80 0.19 -12.50
C LEU A 223 11.57 -1.12 -13.28
N ALA A 224 10.45 -1.79 -13.02
CA ALA A 224 10.06 -2.97 -13.76
C ALA A 224 9.85 -2.69 -15.26
N GLY A 225 9.43 -1.46 -15.61
CA GLY A 225 9.38 -0.93 -16.98
C GLY A 225 10.75 -0.58 -17.61
N GLY A 226 11.86 -0.81 -16.90
CA GLY A 226 13.23 -0.65 -17.41
C GLY A 226 13.84 0.76 -17.24
N LEU A 227 13.08 1.72 -16.73
CA LEU A 227 13.57 3.06 -16.46
C LEU A 227 14.47 3.08 -15.22
N THR A 228 15.64 3.73 -15.33
CA THR A 228 16.54 3.95 -14.19
C THR A 228 16.29 5.34 -13.60
N CYS A 229 15.96 5.38 -12.32
CA CYS A 229 15.77 6.60 -11.54
C CYS A 229 16.84 6.70 -10.45
N LYS A 230 17.15 7.93 -10.02
CA LYS A 230 17.98 8.21 -8.86
C LYS A 230 17.19 9.04 -7.86
N ALA A 231 17.35 8.75 -6.58
CA ALA A 231 16.76 9.49 -5.48
C ALA A 231 17.79 9.69 -4.38
N ASP A 232 17.63 10.71 -3.56
CA ASP A 232 18.33 10.79 -2.28
C ASP A 232 17.81 9.68 -1.35
N LEU A 233 18.68 9.08 -0.54
CA LEU A 233 18.27 8.05 0.42
C LEU A 233 17.21 8.57 1.41
N SER A 234 17.29 9.86 1.79
CA SER A 234 16.30 10.50 2.65
C SER A 234 14.88 10.56 2.05
N ALA A 235 14.76 10.44 0.73
CA ALA A 235 13.47 10.36 0.06
C ALA A 235 12.84 8.96 0.18
N VAL A 236 13.62 7.91 0.48
CA VAL A 236 13.13 6.52 0.58
C VAL A 236 12.62 6.26 1.99
N VAL A 237 11.31 6.01 2.13
CA VAL A 237 10.64 5.82 3.44
C VAL A 237 10.02 4.44 3.61
N PHE A 238 9.98 3.65 2.54
CA PHE A 238 9.37 2.33 2.56
C PHE A 238 10.07 1.38 1.59
N LEU A 239 10.30 0.16 2.05
CA LEU A 239 10.74 -0.96 1.22
C LEU A 239 9.88 -2.18 1.52
N GLN A 240 9.38 -2.84 0.48
CA GLN A 240 8.81 -4.19 0.57
C GLN A 240 9.47 -5.07 -0.51
N PRO A 241 10.49 -5.86 -0.16
CA PRO A 241 11.17 -6.71 -1.11
C PRO A 241 10.32 -7.92 -1.51
N VAL A 242 10.79 -8.62 -2.54
CA VAL A 242 10.28 -9.94 -2.94
C VAL A 242 11.24 -10.96 -2.39
N SER A 243 10.77 -11.79 -1.46
CA SER A 243 11.53 -12.89 -0.87
C SER A 243 10.93 -14.24 -1.27
N PRO A 244 11.75 -15.23 -1.68
CA PRO A 244 11.28 -16.59 -1.90
C PRO A 244 10.82 -17.28 -0.61
N ARG A 245 11.20 -16.76 0.57
CA ARG A 245 10.83 -17.29 1.89
C ARG A 245 9.46 -16.82 2.35
N ILE A 246 8.79 -15.95 1.59
CA ILE A 246 7.50 -15.37 1.95
C ILE A 246 6.47 -15.75 0.90
N LEU A 247 5.34 -16.30 1.36
CA LEU A 247 4.15 -16.45 0.53
C LEU A 247 2.97 -15.73 1.19
N TYR A 248 2.59 -14.57 0.65
CA TYR A 248 1.42 -13.83 1.13
C TYR A 248 0.12 -14.58 0.85
N LEU A 249 -0.79 -14.60 1.81
CA LEU A 249 -2.10 -15.26 1.67
C LEU A 249 -2.96 -14.59 0.59
N SER A 250 -2.79 -13.29 0.36
CA SER A 250 -3.47 -12.56 -0.72
C SER A 250 -3.00 -12.95 -2.12
N ASP A 251 -1.85 -13.62 -2.24
CA ASP A 251 -1.39 -14.21 -3.49
C ASP A 251 -1.85 -15.66 -3.69
N MET A 252 -2.50 -16.24 -2.69
CA MET A 252 -3.00 -17.62 -2.71
C MET A 252 -4.51 -17.63 -2.93
N SER A 253 -5.00 -18.69 -3.57
CA SER A 253 -6.43 -18.99 -3.56
C SER A 253 -6.79 -19.69 -2.25
N PRO A 254 -7.74 -19.18 -1.45
CA PRO A 254 -8.21 -19.89 -0.28
C PRO A 254 -8.95 -21.18 -0.69
N THR A 255 -8.91 -22.19 0.17
CA THR A 255 -9.72 -23.42 -0.02
C THR A 255 -11.19 -23.21 0.33
N GLY A 256 -11.51 -22.15 1.07
CA GLY A 256 -12.87 -21.74 1.33
C GLY A 256 -12.95 -20.40 2.04
N TYR A 257 -14.05 -19.69 1.79
CA TYR A 257 -14.44 -18.50 2.53
C TYR A 257 -15.90 -18.64 2.95
N ARG A 258 -16.20 -18.28 4.19
CA ARG A 258 -17.57 -18.21 4.70
C ARG A 258 -17.71 -16.97 5.56
N HIS A 259 -18.61 -16.08 5.14
CA HIS A 259 -19.12 -14.98 5.96
C HIS A 259 -20.50 -15.37 6.48
N VAL A 260 -20.78 -15.05 7.75
CA VAL A 260 -22.09 -15.21 8.38
C VAL A 260 -22.61 -13.79 8.69
N PRO A 261 -23.49 -13.26 7.84
CA PRO A 261 -24.10 -11.95 8.05
C PRO A 261 -24.82 -11.86 9.40
N TYR A 262 -24.61 -10.76 10.13
CA TYR A 262 -25.46 -10.42 11.29
C TYR A 262 -26.86 -9.99 10.83
N LEU A 263 -26.93 -9.24 9.72
CA LEU A 263 -28.17 -8.88 9.02
C LEU A 263 -28.22 -9.56 7.64
N ASN A 264 -28.64 -8.85 6.58
CA ASN A 264 -28.78 -9.42 5.23
C ASN A 264 -27.61 -9.08 4.29
N ARG A 265 -26.62 -8.32 4.75
CA ARG A 265 -25.48 -7.88 3.93
C ARG A 265 -24.37 -8.93 3.97
N SER A 266 -24.07 -9.51 2.81
CA SER A 266 -22.89 -10.34 2.62
C SER A 266 -21.66 -9.47 2.39
N TRP A 267 -20.56 -9.82 3.03
CA TRP A 267 -19.27 -9.16 2.87
C TRP A 267 -18.27 -10.17 2.29
N PRO A 268 -17.82 -10.02 1.03
CA PRO A 268 -16.73 -10.84 0.52
C PRO A 268 -15.41 -10.43 1.20
N TYR A 269 -14.49 -11.37 1.36
CA TYR A 269 -13.11 -10.98 1.69
C TYR A 269 -12.48 -10.24 0.51
N GLN A 270 -11.48 -9.42 0.81
CA GLN A 270 -10.72 -8.66 -0.17
C GLN A 270 -9.23 -8.95 0.01
N ALA A 271 -8.52 -9.21 -1.10
CA ALA A 271 -7.08 -9.43 -1.10
C ALA A 271 -6.36 -8.10 -1.37
N ASP A 272 -5.35 -7.77 -0.57
CA ASP A 272 -4.57 -6.53 -0.64
C ASP A 272 -5.43 -5.24 -0.57
N ARG A 273 -6.63 -5.37 0.00
CA ARG A 273 -7.63 -4.32 0.16
C ARG A 273 -8.42 -4.57 1.44
N ASN A 274 -8.93 -3.50 2.04
CA ASN A 274 -9.89 -3.61 3.14
C ASN A 274 -11.24 -4.13 2.63
N VAL A 275 -12.15 -4.47 3.54
CA VAL A 275 -13.42 -5.11 3.17
C VAL A 275 -14.35 -4.25 2.29
N LEU A 276 -14.11 -2.93 2.24
CA LEU A 276 -14.82 -1.99 1.37
C LEU A 276 -14.15 -1.81 -0.01
N GLY A 277 -13.00 -2.47 -0.24
CA GLY A 277 -12.24 -2.38 -1.48
C GLY A 277 -11.23 -1.23 -1.54
N GLY A 278 -11.02 -0.49 -0.45
CA GLY A 278 -9.96 0.53 -0.34
C GLY A 278 -8.61 -0.07 0.07
N LEU A 279 -7.56 0.74 0.08
CA LEU A 279 -6.27 0.33 0.64
C LEU A 279 -6.40 0.08 2.16
N MET A 280 -5.70 -0.95 2.65
CA MET A 280 -5.72 -1.30 4.07
C MET A 280 -4.90 -0.30 4.88
N ARG A 281 -5.54 0.34 5.85
CA ARG A 281 -4.91 1.30 6.74
C ARG A 281 -5.25 0.97 8.17
N CYS A 282 -4.26 0.87 9.04
CA CYS A 282 -4.49 0.67 10.48
C CYS A 282 -3.50 1.54 11.25
N ALA A 283 -4.00 2.30 12.23
CA ALA A 283 -3.21 3.22 13.03
C ALA A 283 -2.38 4.21 12.18
N GLY A 284 -2.95 4.69 11.08
CA GLY A 284 -2.32 5.63 10.16
C GLY A 284 -1.31 5.02 9.19
N GLN A 285 -1.04 3.71 9.26
CA GLN A 285 -0.08 3.03 8.40
C GLN A 285 -0.76 2.30 7.25
N LEU A 286 -0.25 2.50 6.03
CA LEU A 286 -0.67 1.79 4.83
C LEU A 286 0.01 0.42 4.74
N HIS A 287 -0.79 -0.64 4.54
CA HIS A 287 -0.30 -1.99 4.27
C HIS A 287 -0.68 -2.43 2.85
N LEU A 288 0.34 -2.79 2.06
CA LEU A 288 0.16 -3.19 0.67
C LEU A 288 -0.27 -4.65 0.50
N LYS A 289 -0.02 -5.49 1.53
CA LYS A 289 -0.34 -6.92 1.52
C LYS A 289 -1.22 -7.31 2.69
N GLY A 290 -2.15 -8.23 2.47
CA GLY A 290 -3.05 -8.70 3.53
C GLY A 290 -4.46 -9.07 3.05
N LEU A 291 -5.35 -9.33 4.01
CA LEU A 291 -6.74 -9.71 3.77
C LEU A 291 -7.69 -8.80 4.56
N GLY A 292 -8.62 -8.14 3.87
CA GLY A 292 -9.74 -7.44 4.48
C GLY A 292 -10.97 -8.34 4.62
N MET A 293 -11.59 -8.35 5.79
CA MET A 293 -12.75 -9.17 6.14
C MET A 293 -13.77 -8.36 6.97
N HIS A 294 -14.99 -8.89 7.06
CA HIS A 294 -16.01 -8.43 8.02
C HIS A 294 -16.40 -9.57 8.95
N THR A 295 -16.75 -9.27 10.20
CA THR A 295 -17.30 -10.27 11.13
C THR A 295 -18.70 -10.74 10.72
N ALA A 296 -19.14 -11.95 11.09
CA ALA A 296 -18.31 -13.07 11.50
C ALA A 296 -17.86 -13.83 10.24
N ALA A 297 -16.56 -14.07 10.07
CA ALA A 297 -16.06 -14.73 8.87
C ALA A 297 -14.91 -15.69 9.14
N ARG A 298 -14.80 -16.71 8.28
CA ARG A 298 -13.71 -17.67 8.24
C ARG A 298 -13.15 -17.76 6.83
N ILE A 299 -11.83 -17.73 6.71
CA ILE A 299 -11.10 -18.07 5.48
C ILE A 299 -10.13 -19.22 5.76
N SER A 300 -10.07 -20.18 4.84
CA SER A 300 -9.28 -21.41 4.98
C SER A 300 -8.18 -21.47 3.93
N TYR A 301 -7.00 -21.94 4.33
CA TYR A 301 -5.87 -22.19 3.45
C TYR A 301 -5.24 -23.55 3.77
N VAL A 302 -4.62 -24.16 2.75
CA VAL A 302 -3.68 -25.27 2.94
C VAL A 302 -2.29 -24.64 2.97
N PRO A 303 -1.55 -24.74 4.09
CA PRO A 303 -0.16 -24.29 4.13
C PRO A 303 0.67 -24.96 3.02
N PRO A 304 1.50 -24.21 2.27
CA PRO A 304 2.34 -24.80 1.24
C PRO A 304 3.39 -25.72 1.87
N LYS A 305 3.97 -26.62 1.07
CA LYS A 305 5.10 -27.43 1.50
C LYS A 305 6.25 -26.51 1.95
N GLY A 306 6.84 -26.81 3.10
CA GLY A 306 7.91 -25.99 3.69
C GLY A 306 7.44 -24.80 4.52
N ALA A 307 6.13 -24.58 4.68
CA ALA A 307 5.63 -23.56 5.59
C ALA A 307 5.98 -23.89 7.04
N ALA A 308 6.66 -22.95 7.71
CA ALA A 308 7.06 -23.07 9.09
C ALA A 308 6.22 -22.22 10.03
N GLN A 309 5.94 -20.98 9.64
CA GLN A 309 5.13 -20.04 10.42
C GLN A 309 4.05 -19.40 9.55
N PHE A 310 2.88 -19.19 10.13
CA PHE A 310 1.93 -18.18 9.69
C PHE A 310 2.17 -16.91 10.50
N GLN A 311 2.36 -15.77 9.83
CA GLN A 311 2.56 -14.47 10.46
C GLN A 311 1.60 -13.43 9.89
N ALA A 312 1.12 -12.52 10.73
CA ALA A 312 0.29 -11.38 10.35
C ALA A 312 0.37 -10.29 11.42
N ALA A 313 -0.13 -9.09 11.12
CA ALA A 313 -0.54 -8.12 12.13
C ALA A 313 -2.06 -7.93 12.06
N LEU A 314 -2.69 -7.82 13.23
CA LEU A 314 -4.14 -7.78 13.39
C LEU A 314 -4.60 -6.35 13.64
N GLY A 315 -5.55 -5.84 12.86
CA GLY A 315 -6.04 -4.48 13.06
C GLY A 315 -7.47 -4.27 12.55
N VAL A 316 -8.08 -3.17 13.00
CA VAL A 316 -9.35 -2.66 12.48
C VAL A 316 -9.05 -1.44 11.61
N ASP A 317 -9.64 -1.39 10.42
CA ASP A 317 -9.31 -0.40 9.40
C ASP A 317 -9.59 1.05 9.85
N ASP A 318 -8.72 1.98 9.52
CA ASP A 318 -8.86 3.42 9.85
C ASP A 318 -10.12 4.03 9.23
N GLY A 319 -10.64 3.44 8.15
CA GLY A 319 -11.92 3.83 7.56
C GLY A 319 -13.12 3.70 8.51
N THR A 320 -12.96 3.00 9.63
CA THR A 320 -13.95 2.90 10.71
C THR A 320 -13.99 4.12 11.63
N GLN A 321 -12.99 5.00 11.54
CA GLN A 321 -12.85 6.20 12.38
C GLN A 321 -12.92 5.90 13.90
N GLY A 322 -12.33 4.76 14.33
CA GLY A 322 -12.32 4.32 15.73
C GLY A 322 -13.55 3.50 16.15
N MET A 323 -14.46 3.23 15.22
CA MET A 323 -15.52 2.24 15.40
C MET A 323 -15.01 0.82 15.11
N GLY A 324 -15.89 -0.18 15.24
CA GLY A 324 -15.51 -1.58 15.09
C GLY A 324 -14.83 -2.16 16.32
N SER A 325 -15.07 -3.44 16.56
CA SER A 325 -14.32 -4.22 17.54
C SER A 325 -14.46 -5.70 17.25
N VAL A 326 -13.32 -6.38 17.11
CA VAL A 326 -13.29 -7.76 16.66
C VAL A 326 -12.39 -8.62 17.54
N ARG A 327 -12.56 -9.94 17.45
CA ARG A 327 -11.60 -10.93 17.94
C ARG A 327 -11.10 -11.77 16.77
N PHE A 328 -9.80 -11.86 16.64
CA PHE A 328 -9.14 -12.71 15.67
C PHE A 328 -8.84 -14.06 16.30
N ARG A 329 -9.04 -15.13 15.55
CA ARG A 329 -8.65 -16.49 15.94
C ARG A 329 -7.94 -17.19 14.81
N VAL A 330 -6.98 -18.03 15.16
CA VAL A 330 -6.28 -18.90 14.23
C VAL A 330 -6.50 -20.35 14.67
N PHE A 331 -6.96 -21.19 13.74
CA PHE A 331 -7.05 -22.62 13.96
C PHE A 331 -6.08 -23.37 13.05
N VAL A 332 -5.44 -24.39 13.59
CA VAL A 332 -4.59 -25.34 12.86
C VAL A 332 -5.19 -26.73 12.99
N ASP A 333 -5.54 -27.35 11.87
CA ASP A 333 -6.20 -28.66 11.81
C ASP A 333 -7.44 -28.75 12.74
N GLY A 334 -8.19 -27.65 12.82
CA GLY A 334 -9.40 -27.53 13.64
C GLY A 334 -9.17 -27.24 15.13
N LYS A 335 -7.93 -27.11 15.61
CA LYS A 335 -7.59 -26.74 16.98
C LYS A 335 -7.25 -25.25 17.06
N GLU A 336 -7.79 -24.53 18.03
CA GLU A 336 -7.47 -23.11 18.25
C GLU A 336 -6.01 -22.98 18.69
N ALA A 337 -5.20 -22.36 17.84
CA ALA A 337 -3.78 -22.09 18.10
C ALA A 337 -3.56 -20.69 18.67
N TYR A 338 -4.47 -19.76 18.38
CA TYR A 338 -4.39 -18.38 18.85
C TYR A 338 -5.77 -17.73 18.95
N VAL A 339 -5.94 -16.88 19.95
CA VAL A 339 -7.06 -15.95 20.09
C VAL A 339 -6.54 -14.59 20.57
N SER A 340 -6.95 -13.52 19.90
CA SER A 340 -6.54 -12.16 20.26
C SER A 340 -7.32 -11.63 21.47
N PRO A 341 -6.81 -10.60 22.17
CA PRO A 341 -7.69 -9.69 22.91
C PRO A 341 -8.72 -9.03 21.95
N THR A 342 -9.65 -8.25 22.50
CA THR A 342 -10.51 -7.41 21.64
C THR A 342 -9.66 -6.34 20.96
N VAL A 343 -9.68 -6.33 19.63
CA VAL A 343 -8.99 -5.34 18.80
C VAL A 343 -10.01 -4.29 18.36
N ARG A 344 -9.73 -3.02 18.61
CA ARG A 344 -10.62 -1.89 18.31
C ARG A 344 -10.07 -1.01 17.20
N GLY A 345 -10.93 -0.20 16.61
CA GLY A 345 -10.49 0.88 15.74
C GLY A 345 -9.51 1.80 16.46
N LEU A 346 -8.46 2.25 15.75
CA LEU A 346 -7.32 3.04 16.25
C LEU A 346 -6.34 2.33 17.18
N ASP A 347 -6.60 1.08 17.59
CA ASP A 347 -5.57 0.30 18.30
C ASP A 347 -4.38 0.04 17.35
N PRO A 348 -3.13 0.10 17.86
CA PRO A 348 -1.97 -0.34 17.10
C PRO A 348 -2.12 -1.81 16.65
N PRO A 349 -1.68 -2.16 15.43
CA PRO A 349 -1.74 -3.54 14.97
C PRO A 349 -1.00 -4.52 15.88
N ILE A 350 -1.63 -5.67 16.16
CA ILE A 350 -1.05 -6.71 17.02
C ILE A 350 -0.34 -7.76 16.16
N PRO A 351 1.00 -7.90 16.25
CA PRO A 351 1.71 -8.95 15.51
C PRO A 351 1.41 -10.33 16.09
N ILE A 352 1.32 -11.34 15.23
CA ILE A 352 1.16 -12.74 15.60
C ILE A 352 2.08 -13.64 14.78
N SER A 353 2.50 -14.75 15.38
CA SER A 353 3.20 -15.85 14.72
C SER A 353 2.65 -17.17 15.25
N VAL A 354 2.26 -18.08 14.34
CA VAL A 354 1.70 -19.39 14.66
C VAL A 354 2.48 -20.45 13.90
N ASP A 355 2.94 -21.50 14.61
CA ASP A 355 3.61 -22.65 14.00
C ASP A 355 2.63 -23.42 13.11
N VAL A 356 3.00 -23.63 11.85
CA VAL A 356 2.21 -24.36 10.85
C VAL A 356 2.97 -25.53 10.25
N ARG A 357 4.06 -25.97 10.88
CA ARG A 357 4.80 -27.14 10.43
C ARG A 357 3.91 -28.37 10.48
N LYS A 358 3.82 -29.07 9.34
CA LYS A 358 3.02 -30.29 9.16
C LYS A 358 1.50 -30.09 9.34
N VAL A 359 1.03 -28.84 9.38
CA VAL A 359 -0.39 -28.51 9.42
C VAL A 359 -1.00 -28.69 8.03
N GLN A 360 -2.19 -29.30 7.96
CA GLN A 360 -2.89 -29.54 6.69
C GLN A 360 -3.90 -28.44 6.37
N ARG A 361 -4.41 -27.77 7.41
CA ARG A 361 -5.40 -26.70 7.27
C ARG A 361 -5.13 -25.57 8.27
N LEU A 362 -5.02 -24.36 7.75
CA LEU A 362 -5.05 -23.12 8.50
C LEU A 362 -6.42 -22.46 8.31
N ASP A 363 -7.07 -22.06 9.40
CA ASP A 363 -8.28 -21.24 9.36
C ASP A 363 -8.06 -19.93 10.09
N LEU A 364 -8.36 -18.83 9.41
CA LEU A 364 -8.35 -17.49 9.98
C LEU A 364 -9.79 -17.06 10.19
N VAL A 365 -10.13 -16.71 11.44
CA VAL A 365 -11.49 -16.33 11.84
C VAL A 365 -11.49 -14.94 12.42
N VAL A 366 -12.46 -14.14 12.00
CA VAL A 366 -12.78 -12.85 12.62
C VAL A 366 -14.17 -12.98 13.23
N ASP A 367 -14.23 -12.94 14.55
CA ASP A 367 -15.46 -13.03 15.35
C ASP A 367 -15.87 -11.65 15.89
N PHE A 368 -17.16 -11.53 16.20
CA PHE A 368 -17.71 -10.38 16.92
C PHE A 368 -16.99 -10.15 18.25
N ALA A 369 -16.83 -8.89 18.63
CA ALA A 369 -16.54 -8.52 20.00
C ALA A 369 -17.70 -7.68 20.57
N ASP A 370 -17.51 -6.38 20.73
CA ASP A 370 -18.54 -5.49 21.22
C ASP A 370 -19.39 -4.95 20.07
N ARG A 371 -20.61 -4.51 20.38
CA ARG A 371 -21.48 -3.81 19.41
C ARG A 371 -21.81 -4.61 18.14
N ALA A 372 -21.89 -5.94 18.28
CA ALA A 372 -22.23 -6.86 17.18
C ALA A 372 -21.26 -6.70 15.99
N ASP A 373 -21.75 -6.29 14.81
CA ASP A 373 -20.97 -6.22 13.56
C ASP A 373 -20.68 -4.78 13.11
N VAL A 374 -20.91 -3.78 13.98
CA VAL A 374 -20.87 -2.36 13.60
C VAL A 374 -19.45 -1.93 13.21
N GLN A 375 -19.22 -1.79 11.90
CA GLN A 375 -17.96 -1.37 11.30
C GLN A 375 -16.79 -2.30 11.66
N ASP A 376 -17.05 -3.60 11.76
CA ASP A 376 -16.04 -4.63 12.01
C ASP A 376 -15.19 -4.91 10.76
N HIS A 377 -14.55 -3.87 10.24
CA HIS A 377 -13.66 -3.93 9.09
C HIS A 377 -12.29 -4.43 9.52
N ALA A 378 -12.17 -5.74 9.68
CA ALA A 378 -10.99 -6.41 10.17
C ALA A 378 -9.97 -6.64 9.05
N ASN A 379 -8.70 -6.33 9.34
CA ASN A 379 -7.59 -6.56 8.43
C ASN A 379 -6.59 -7.55 9.04
N TRP A 380 -6.25 -8.60 8.28
CA TRP A 380 -5.05 -9.42 8.49
C TRP A 380 -3.91 -8.83 7.66
N LEU A 381 -3.15 -7.92 8.26
CA LEU A 381 -2.09 -7.14 7.62
C LEU A 381 -0.84 -7.98 7.43
N ASP A 382 -0.18 -7.86 6.27
CA ASP A 382 1.01 -8.62 5.89
C ASP A 382 0.87 -10.15 6.12
N ALA A 383 -0.35 -10.68 6.01
CA ALA A 383 -0.65 -12.09 6.31
C ALA A 383 0.08 -13.02 5.34
N ARG A 384 0.95 -13.87 5.87
CA ARG A 384 1.92 -14.65 5.08
C ARG A 384 2.30 -15.98 5.73
N PHE A 385 2.74 -16.92 4.90
CA PHE A 385 3.56 -18.03 5.32
C PHE A 385 5.04 -17.66 5.21
N VAL A 386 5.81 -18.00 6.24
CA VAL A 386 7.26 -18.05 6.22
C VAL A 386 7.68 -19.47 5.88
N LEU A 387 8.49 -19.61 4.83
CA LEU A 387 8.99 -20.90 4.35
C LEU A 387 10.38 -21.17 4.94
N GLU A 388 10.59 -22.40 5.38
CA GLU A 388 11.91 -22.97 5.62
C GLU A 388 12.63 -23.17 4.28
N GLU A 389 13.96 -23.03 4.29
CA GLU A 389 14.85 -23.25 3.14
C GLU A 389 14.84 -24.70 2.66
#